data_AF-A0A5J4QU06-F1
#
_entry.id   AF-A0A5J4QU06-F1
#
_cell.length_a   1.000
_cell.length_b   1.000
_cell.length_c   1.000
_cell.angle_alpha   90.00
_cell.angle_beta   90.00
_cell.angle_gamma   90.00
#
_symmetry.space_group_name_H-M   'P 1'
#
loop_
_entity.id
_entity.type
_entity.pdbx_description
1 polymer ?
#
loop_
_entity_poly.entity_id
_entity_poly.type
_entity_poly.pdbx_seq_one_letter_code
_entity_poly.pdbx_strand_id
1 'polypeptide(L)'
;TTLDPNILSWVSISLAHLFRYRILPNKCASSVINCLIQLTKPDMDKYFVLTGVAALNDLAACVDNHQILLDHNLVSIFAEFIHDEGDLWTGCTNSLYLLISIYQLGTKQTKQKLKEDMPIELVHELAQSENQQIANNAKFLAQLYQES
;
A
#
# COMPACT_ATOMS: atom_id res chain seq x y z
N THR A 1 23.05 9.78 17.61
CA THR A 1 23.47 8.50 17.01
C THR A 1 22.35 8.06 16.10
N THR A 2 22.56 8.03 14.78
CA THR A 2 21.57 7.51 13.84
C THR A 2 21.54 5.98 14.00
N LEU A 3 20.36 5.41 14.24
CA LEU A 3 20.19 3.96 14.19
C LEU A 3 20.54 3.45 12.80
N ASP A 4 21.07 2.24 12.74
CA ASP A 4 21.33 1.53 11.48
C ASP A 4 20.01 1.45 10.66
N PRO A 5 20.02 1.85 9.37
CA PRO A 5 18.85 1.79 8.51
C PRO A 5 18.20 0.40 8.47
N ASN A 6 18.99 -0.68 8.50
CA ASN A 6 18.46 -2.05 8.51
C ASN A 6 17.72 -2.35 9.83
N ILE A 7 18.22 -1.85 10.96
CA ILE A 7 17.52 -2.00 12.25
C ILE A 7 16.19 -1.24 12.20
N LEU A 8 16.16 -0.03 11.63
CA LEU A 8 14.92 0.73 11.47
C LEU A 8 13.90 0.02 10.58
N SER A 9 14.35 -0.61 9.49
CA SER A 9 13.51 -1.42 8.61
C SER A 9 12.83 -2.56 9.37
N TRP A 10 13.62 -3.36 10.10
CA TRP A 10 13.11 -4.50 10.86
C TRP A 10 12.18 -4.08 12.01
N VAL A 11 12.50 -2.99 12.70
CA VAL A 11 11.63 -2.43 13.74
C VAL A 11 10.30 -1.97 13.16
N SER A 12 10.33 -1.28 12.01
CA SER A 12 9.11 -0.79 11.36
C SER A 12 8.22 -1.93 10.87
N ILE A 13 8.81 -2.95 10.25
CA ILE A 13 8.12 -4.19 9.86
C ILE A 13 7.49 -4.87 11.09
N SER A 14 8.26 -5.03 12.16
CA SER A 14 7.78 -5.68 13.39
C SER A 14 6.63 -4.92 14.04
N LEU A 15 6.73 -3.59 14.10
CA LEU A 15 5.66 -2.74 14.62
C LEU A 15 4.40 -2.83 13.76
N ALA A 16 4.52 -2.85 12.44
CA ALA A 16 3.37 -2.99 11.56
C ALA A 16 2.61 -4.29 11.79
N HIS A 17 3.32 -5.42 11.86
CA HIS A 17 2.71 -6.71 12.16
C HIS A 17 2.12 -6.75 13.58
N LEU A 18 2.79 -6.17 14.58
CA LEU A 18 2.30 -6.11 15.96
C LEU A 18 1.00 -5.30 16.08
N PHE A 19 0.91 -4.21 15.32
CA PHE A 19 -0.26 -3.32 15.28
C PHE A 19 -1.22 -3.67 14.14
N ARG A 20 -1.14 -4.88 13.57
CA ARG A 20 -2.14 -5.38 12.63
C ARG A 20 -3.53 -5.29 13.25
N TYR A 21 -4.47 -4.66 12.54
CA TYR A 21 -5.83 -4.35 13.02
C TYR A 21 -5.92 -3.33 14.18
N ARG A 22 -4.83 -2.62 14.51
CA ARG A 22 -4.81 -1.59 15.56
C ARG A 22 -4.22 -0.30 15.02
N ILE A 23 -4.60 0.82 15.65
CA ILE A 23 -4.01 2.11 15.34
C ILE A 23 -2.54 2.12 15.77
N LEU A 24 -1.65 2.63 14.91
CA LEU A 24 -0.27 2.89 15.31
C LEU A 24 -0.20 3.99 16.37
N PRO A 25 0.70 3.91 17.36
CA PRO A 25 0.88 5.01 18.30
C PRO A 25 1.28 6.29 17.57
N ASN A 26 0.53 7.37 17.78
CA ASN A 26 0.73 8.66 17.09
C ASN A 26 2.18 9.18 17.13
N LYS A 27 2.94 8.85 18.19
CA LYS A 27 4.34 9.26 18.37
C LYS A 27 5.30 8.67 17.33
N CYS A 28 4.98 7.51 16.76
CA CYS A 28 5.86 6.81 15.81
C CYS A 28 5.18 6.50 14.47
N ALA A 29 3.87 6.71 14.34
CA ALA A 29 3.10 6.30 13.16
C ALA A 29 3.69 6.80 11.83
N SER A 30 3.98 8.10 11.71
CA SER A 30 4.58 8.67 10.50
C SER A 30 5.96 8.09 10.19
N SER A 31 6.80 7.91 11.20
CA SER A 31 8.15 7.37 11.01
C SER A 31 8.13 5.91 10.58
N VAL A 32 7.24 5.10 11.17
CA VAL A 32 7.04 3.69 10.79
C VAL A 32 6.53 3.60 9.36
N ILE A 33 5.45 4.32 9.04
CA ILE A 33 4.86 4.30 7.69
C ILE A 33 5.86 4.78 6.64
N ASN A 34 6.53 5.91 6.88
CA ASN A 34 7.55 6.40 5.95
C ASN A 34 8.68 5.39 5.75
N CYS A 35 9.15 4.75 6.83
CA CYS A 35 10.18 3.71 6.72
C CYS A 35 9.69 2.55 5.85
N LEU A 36 8.48 2.04 6.08
CA LEU A 36 7.90 0.96 5.28
C LEU A 36 7.76 1.35 3.80
N ILE A 37 7.36 2.59 3.50
CA ILE A 37 7.27 3.11 2.13
C ILE A 37 8.65 3.18 1.47
N GLN A 38 9.70 3.54 2.20
CA GLN A 38 11.05 3.47 1.63
C GLN A 38 11.44 2.02 1.27
N LEU A 39 10.96 1.02 2.02
CA LEU A 39 11.23 -0.38 1.72
C LEU A 39 10.54 -0.87 0.45
N THR A 40 9.46 -0.21 0.01
CA THR A 40 8.72 -0.63 -1.19
C THR A 40 9.31 -0.10 -2.49
N LYS A 41 10.44 0.62 -2.45
CA LYS A 41 11.04 1.20 -3.65
C LYS A 41 11.72 0.14 -4.53
N PRO A 42 11.76 0.32 -5.87
CA PRO A 42 12.36 -0.64 -6.81
C PRO A 42 13.85 -0.92 -6.60
N ASP A 43 14.59 0.00 -5.99
CA ASP A 43 16.02 -0.13 -5.69
C ASP A 43 16.30 -0.96 -4.42
N MET A 44 15.26 -1.32 -3.67
CA MET A 44 15.36 -2.18 -2.49
C MET A 44 15.41 -3.65 -2.85
N ASP A 45 16.01 -4.45 -1.97
CA ASP A 45 15.99 -5.91 -2.10
C ASP A 45 14.54 -6.42 -2.17
N LYS A 46 14.28 -7.37 -3.07
CA LYS A 46 12.93 -7.95 -3.31
C LYS A 46 12.27 -8.42 -2.01
N TYR A 47 13.04 -8.98 -1.08
CA TYR A 47 12.52 -9.40 0.22
C TYR A 47 11.98 -8.20 1.02
N PHE A 48 12.73 -7.09 1.08
CA PHE A 48 12.28 -5.88 1.76
C PHE A 48 11.08 -5.23 1.08
N VAL A 49 11.04 -5.23 -0.26
CA VAL A 49 9.87 -4.74 -1.01
C VAL A 49 8.62 -5.50 -0.62
N LEU A 50 8.65 -6.84 -0.73
CA LEU A 50 7.48 -7.67 -0.42
C LEU A 50 7.07 -7.56 1.04
N THR A 51 8.03 -7.51 1.95
CA THR A 51 7.78 -7.40 3.40
C THR A 51 7.23 -6.01 3.76
N GLY A 52 7.74 -4.95 3.13
CA GLY A 52 7.25 -3.59 3.31
C GLY A 52 5.79 -3.43 2.88
N VAL A 53 5.42 -3.96 1.70
CA VAL A 53 4.03 -3.93 1.23
C VAL A 53 3.12 -4.78 2.14
N ALA A 54 3.56 -5.96 2.58
CA ALA A 54 2.80 -6.79 3.51
C ALA A 54 2.57 -6.08 4.86
N ALA A 55 3.59 -5.40 5.38
CA ALA A 55 3.49 -4.60 6.59
C ALA A 55 2.50 -3.42 6.43
N LEU A 56 2.51 -2.73 5.30
CA LEU A 56 1.54 -1.66 5.00
C LEU A 56 0.09 -2.22 4.92
N ASN A 57 -0.09 -3.40 4.35
CA ASN A 57 -1.38 -4.09 4.32
C ASN A 57 -1.92 -4.39 5.73
N ASP A 58 -1.06 -4.87 6.63
CA ASP A 58 -1.44 -5.15 8.01
C ASP A 58 -1.90 -3.88 8.75
N LEU A 59 -1.28 -2.73 8.49
CA LEU A 59 -1.68 -1.44 9.03
C LEU A 59 -3.00 -0.94 8.43
N ALA A 60 -3.19 -1.12 7.13
CA ALA A 60 -4.41 -0.73 6.42
C ALA A 60 -5.65 -1.53 6.82
N ALA A 61 -5.47 -2.65 7.51
CA ALA A 61 -6.57 -3.39 8.11
C ALA A 61 -7.25 -2.64 9.29
N CYS A 62 -6.69 -1.51 9.74
CA CYS A 62 -7.30 -0.60 10.71
C CYS A 62 -7.66 0.73 10.04
N VAL A 63 -8.95 1.08 10.03
CA VAL A 63 -9.46 2.32 9.40
C VAL A 63 -8.81 3.60 9.96
N ASP A 64 -8.44 3.60 11.24
CA ASP A 64 -7.81 4.74 11.89
C ASP A 64 -6.39 5.04 11.35
N ASN A 65 -5.75 4.06 10.70
CA ASN A 65 -4.45 4.27 10.04
C ASN A 65 -4.58 4.80 8.60
N HIS A 66 -5.77 4.80 8.00
CA HIS A 66 -5.93 5.08 6.56
C HIS A 66 -5.52 6.50 6.17
N GLN A 67 -5.87 7.50 6.97
CA GLN A 67 -5.56 8.89 6.64
C GLN A 67 -4.04 9.11 6.55
N ILE A 68 -3.31 8.65 7.57
CA ILE A 68 -1.85 8.79 7.61
C ILE A 68 -1.17 7.96 6.52
N LEU A 69 -1.72 6.79 6.17
CA LEU A 69 -1.26 6.00 5.03
C LEU A 69 -1.39 6.81 3.73
N LEU A 70 -2.57 7.32 3.42
CA LEU A 70 -2.83 8.12 2.21
C LEU A 70 -2.04 9.43 2.16
N ASP A 71 -1.72 10.04 3.30
CA ASP A 71 -0.91 11.26 3.36
C ASP A 71 0.54 11.06 2.88
N HIS A 72 1.01 9.81 2.79
CA HIS A 72 2.33 9.48 2.25
C HIS A 72 2.31 9.10 0.76
N ASN A 73 1.26 9.47 0.03
CA ASN A 73 1.12 9.25 -1.41
C ASN A 73 1.31 7.77 -1.79
N LEU A 74 0.55 6.87 -1.15
CA LEU A 74 0.69 5.44 -1.40
C LEU A 74 0.59 5.11 -2.88
N VAL A 75 -0.22 5.83 -3.68
CA VAL A 75 -0.44 5.52 -5.09
C VAL A 75 0.82 5.69 -5.95
N SER A 76 1.77 6.58 -5.59
CA SER A 76 3.03 6.67 -6.33
C SER A 76 3.89 5.40 -6.22
N ILE A 77 3.75 4.66 -5.13
CA ILE A 77 4.41 3.35 -4.94
C ILE A 77 3.92 2.35 -6.00
N PHE A 78 2.67 2.48 -6.46
CA PHE A 78 2.06 1.57 -7.41
C PHE A 78 2.54 1.83 -8.82
N ALA A 79 2.60 3.10 -9.22
CA ALA A 79 3.02 3.49 -10.57
C ALA A 79 4.38 2.88 -10.95
N GLU A 80 5.27 2.70 -9.97
CA GLU A 80 6.58 2.08 -10.16
C GLU A 80 6.50 0.57 -10.45
N PHE A 81 5.44 -0.13 -10.00
CA PHE A 81 5.23 -1.56 -10.27
C PHE A 81 4.36 -1.85 -11.50
N ILE A 82 3.60 -0.88 -11.99
CA ILE A 82 2.67 -1.06 -13.13
C ILE A 82 3.43 -1.36 -14.42
N HIS A 83 4.63 -0.78 -14.56
CA HIS A 83 5.46 -0.91 -15.76
C HIS A 83 6.56 -1.96 -15.63
N ASP A 84 6.64 -2.67 -14.50
CA ASP A 84 7.64 -3.71 -14.33
C ASP A 84 7.14 -5.04 -14.92
N GLU A 85 7.73 -5.43 -16.05
CA GLU A 85 7.53 -6.74 -16.70
C GLU A 85 8.26 -7.88 -15.97
N GLY A 86 8.95 -7.58 -14.87
CA GLY A 86 9.74 -8.51 -14.09
C GLY A 86 9.02 -9.18 -12.92
N ASP A 87 9.84 -9.63 -11.98
CA ASP A 87 9.51 -10.56 -10.90
C ASP A 87 8.73 -9.92 -9.72
N LEU A 88 8.31 -8.64 -9.86
CA LEU A 88 7.68 -7.83 -8.83
C LEU A 88 6.13 -7.79 -8.92
N TRP A 89 5.51 -8.66 -9.74
CA TRP A 89 4.04 -8.76 -9.80
C TRP A 89 3.37 -9.00 -8.44
N THR A 90 4.05 -9.70 -7.53
CA THR A 90 3.57 -9.89 -6.14
C THR A 90 3.52 -8.56 -5.39
N GLY A 91 4.47 -7.65 -5.64
CA GLY A 91 4.45 -6.28 -5.12
C GLY A 91 3.23 -5.53 -5.63
N CYS A 92 3.02 -5.47 -6.95
CA CYS A 92 1.86 -4.82 -7.55
C CYS A 92 0.53 -5.37 -7.01
N THR A 93 0.42 -6.69 -6.93
CA THR A 93 -0.77 -7.38 -6.43
C THR A 93 -1.06 -7.06 -4.96
N ASN A 94 -0.04 -7.13 -4.10
CA ASN A 94 -0.18 -6.82 -2.67
C ASN A 94 -0.48 -5.34 -2.46
N SER A 95 0.10 -4.47 -3.29
CA SER A 95 -0.22 -3.06 -3.28
C SER A 95 -1.70 -2.88 -3.66
N LEU A 96 -2.21 -3.50 -4.73
CA LEU A 96 -3.63 -3.39 -5.11
C LEU A 96 -4.56 -3.85 -3.99
N TYR A 97 -4.19 -4.91 -3.28
CA TYR A 97 -4.91 -5.36 -2.09
C TYR A 97 -4.94 -4.32 -0.97
N LEU A 98 -3.87 -3.54 -0.80
CA LEU A 98 -3.78 -2.41 0.12
C LEU A 98 -4.86 -1.37 -0.20
N LEU A 99 -4.97 -0.96 -1.47
CA LEU A 99 -5.95 0.05 -1.89
C LEU A 99 -7.38 -0.46 -1.78
N ILE A 100 -7.61 -1.72 -2.14
CA ILE A 100 -8.90 -2.38 -1.95
C ILE A 100 -9.28 -2.36 -0.46
N SER A 101 -8.33 -2.68 0.43
CA SER A 101 -8.56 -2.68 1.88
C SER A 101 -8.89 -1.28 2.42
N ILE A 102 -8.13 -0.27 1.98
CA ILE A 102 -8.41 1.14 2.29
C ILE A 102 -9.79 1.54 1.79
N TYR A 103 -10.15 1.15 0.56
CA TYR A 103 -11.43 1.51 -0.01
C TYR A 103 -12.59 0.81 0.72
N GLN A 104 -12.52 -0.49 0.96
CA GLN A 104 -13.63 -1.24 1.58
C GLN A 104 -13.91 -0.80 3.01
N LEU A 105 -12.86 -0.63 3.81
CA LEU A 105 -12.96 -0.29 5.23
C LEU A 105 -13.00 1.23 5.48
N GLY A 106 -12.62 2.02 4.48
CA GLY A 106 -12.41 3.45 4.60
C GLY A 106 -13.67 4.24 4.90
N THR A 107 -13.43 5.39 5.53
CA THR A 107 -14.43 6.45 5.68
C THR A 107 -14.74 7.09 4.31
N LYS A 108 -15.80 7.90 4.23
CA LYS A 108 -16.10 8.68 3.02
C LYS A 108 -14.91 9.54 2.57
N GLN A 109 -14.20 10.14 3.54
CA GLN A 109 -13.04 10.99 3.27
C GLN A 109 -11.87 10.20 2.69
N THR A 110 -11.52 9.05 3.30
CA THR A 110 -10.38 8.24 2.83
C THR A 110 -10.68 7.56 1.49
N LYS A 111 -11.94 7.16 1.25
CA LYS A 111 -12.41 6.69 -0.08
C LYS A 111 -12.28 7.76 -1.15
N GLN A 112 -12.72 8.99 -0.86
CA GLN A 112 -12.64 10.11 -1.79
C GLN A 112 -11.19 10.46 -2.11
N LYS A 113 -10.33 10.56 -1.09
CA LYS A 113 -8.89 10.79 -1.29
C LYS A 113 -8.25 9.69 -2.14
N LEU A 114 -8.58 8.42 -1.90
CA LEU A 114 -8.07 7.33 -2.71
C LEU A 114 -8.53 7.41 -4.18
N LYS A 115 -9.77 7.83 -4.45
CA LYS A 115 -10.26 8.09 -5.82
C LYS A 115 -9.50 9.23 -6.50
N GLU A 116 -9.10 10.25 -5.75
CA GLU A 116 -8.30 11.37 -6.25
C GLU A 116 -6.86 10.94 -6.56
N ASP A 117 -6.24 10.19 -5.65
CA ASP A 117 -4.86 9.72 -5.79
C ASP A 117 -4.75 8.61 -6.86
N MET A 118 -5.76 7.74 -6.96
CA MET A 118 -5.85 6.65 -7.94
C MET A 118 -7.12 6.80 -8.79
N PRO A 119 -7.06 7.60 -9.87
CA PRO A 119 -8.20 7.86 -10.73
C PRO A 119 -8.65 6.60 -11.47
N ILE A 120 -9.94 6.53 -11.81
CA ILE A 120 -10.55 5.34 -12.40
C ILE A 120 -9.90 4.92 -13.72
N GLU A 121 -9.35 5.87 -14.47
CA GLU A 121 -8.61 5.64 -15.71
C GLU A 121 -7.39 4.73 -15.48
N LEU A 122 -6.63 4.97 -14.41
CA LEU A 122 -5.48 4.15 -14.02
C LEU A 122 -5.92 2.75 -13.56
N VAL A 123 -7.05 2.67 -12.84
CA VAL A 123 -7.62 1.37 -12.44
C VAL A 123 -8.06 0.57 -13.67
N HIS A 124 -8.61 1.23 -14.69
CA HIS A 124 -9.00 0.59 -15.94
C HIS A 124 -7.80 0.14 -16.78
N GLU A 125 -6.70 0.88 -16.79
CA GLU A 125 -5.44 0.45 -17.41
C GLU A 125 -4.94 -0.85 -16.76
N LEU A 126 -4.91 -0.90 -15.42
CA LEU A 126 -4.50 -2.10 -14.67
C LEU A 126 -5.43 -3.29 -14.90
N ALA A 127 -6.72 -3.05 -15.14
CA ALA A 127 -7.69 -4.08 -15.47
C ALA A 127 -7.40 -4.78 -16.82
N GLN A 128 -6.53 -4.21 -17.66
CA GLN A 128 -6.05 -4.80 -18.92
C GLN A 128 -4.69 -5.51 -18.80
N SER A 129 -4.10 -5.55 -17.60
CA SER A 129 -2.84 -6.25 -17.36
C SER A 129 -2.88 -7.71 -17.83
N GLU A 130 -1.81 -8.19 -18.47
CA GLU A 130 -1.65 -9.60 -18.84
C GLU A 130 -1.59 -10.51 -17.61
N ASN A 131 -1.11 -9.97 -16.48
CA ASN A 131 -1.21 -10.66 -15.21
C ASN A 131 -2.67 -10.68 -14.73
N GLN A 132 -3.27 -11.87 -14.74
CA GLN A 132 -4.67 -12.08 -14.40
C GLN A 132 -5.02 -11.65 -12.96
N GLN A 133 -4.09 -11.77 -12.01
CA GLN A 133 -4.34 -11.41 -10.61
C GLN A 133 -4.41 -9.88 -10.45
N ILE A 134 -3.49 -9.15 -11.09
CA ILE A 134 -3.52 -7.69 -11.18
C ILE A 134 -4.82 -7.23 -11.84
N ALA A 135 -5.14 -7.81 -13.01
CA ALA A 135 -6.34 -7.45 -13.76
C ALA A 135 -7.64 -7.70 -12.95
N ASN A 136 -7.73 -8.81 -12.23
CA ASN A 136 -8.88 -9.13 -11.39
C ASN A 136 -9.01 -8.17 -10.20
N ASN A 137 -7.91 -7.86 -9.51
CA ASN A 137 -7.92 -6.92 -8.40
C ASN A 137 -8.32 -5.51 -8.86
N ALA A 138 -7.79 -5.06 -9.99
CA ALA A 138 -8.14 -3.77 -10.57
C ALA A 138 -9.61 -3.71 -11.01
N LYS A 139 -10.14 -4.76 -11.64
CA LYS A 139 -11.58 -4.86 -11.96
C LYS A 139 -12.45 -4.79 -10.71
N PHE A 140 -12.03 -5.46 -9.63
CA PHE A 140 -12.74 -5.41 -8.37
C PHE A 140 -12.73 -4.01 -7.75
N LEU A 141 -11.58 -3.32 -7.75
CA LEU A 141 -11.48 -1.94 -7.30
C LEU A 141 -12.36 -1.00 -8.13
N ALA A 142 -12.40 -1.18 -9.46
CA ALA A 142 -13.26 -0.41 -10.36
C ALA A 142 -14.75 -0.61 -10.04
N GLN A 143 -15.17 -1.82 -9.68
CA GLN A 143 -16.55 -2.09 -9.24
C GLN A 143 -16.85 -1.35 -7.93
N LEU A 144 -15.96 -1.41 -6.95
CA LEU A 144 -16.12 -0.68 -5.68
C LEU A 144 -16.29 0.84 -5.91
N TYR A 145 -15.59 1.40 -6.88
CA TYR A 145 -15.71 2.83 -7.22
C TYR A 145 -17.10 3.21 -7.73
N GLN A 146 -17.84 2.29 -8.37
CA GLN A 146 -19.17 2.52 -8.93
C GLN A 146 -20.30 2.37 -7.91
N GLU A 147 -20.10 1.58 -6.85
CA GLU A 147 -21.11 1.27 -5.83
C GLU A 147 -21.26 2.35 -4.74
N SER A 148 -20.53 3.45 -4.83
CA SER A 148 -20.40 4.48 -3.76
C SER A 148 -20.37 5.90 -4.28
#